data_AF-Q7ME02-F1
#
_entry.id   AF-Q7ME02-F1
#
_cell.length_a   1.000
_cell.length_b   1.000
_cell.length_c   1.000
_cell.angle_alpha   90.00
_cell.angle_beta   90.00
_cell.angle_gamma   90.00
#
_symmetry.space_group_name_H-M   'P 1'
#
loop_
_entity.id
_entity.type
_entity.pdbx_description
1 polymer ?
#
loop_
_entity_poly.entity_id
_entity_poly.type
_entity_poly.pdbx_seq_one_letter_code
_entity_poly.pdbx_strand_id
1 'polypeptide(L)'
;MEFCVFESVIAGYTVPTLNCNYMFASDAGNIMAEGVPFSATYQETGGYRKYSLRSVPNGGIDVSEIAAKFGGGGHKHAAGFKIALSELQWLDEPEGASYAL
;
A
#
# COMPACT_ATOMS: atom_id res chain seq x y z
N MET A 1 -3.63 16.90 -13.38
CA MET A 1 -3.39 17.24 -11.97
C MET A 1 -2.19 16.41 -11.57
N GLU A 2 -0.99 17.01 -11.56
CA GLU A 2 0.20 16.33 -11.06
C GLU A 2 0.09 16.29 -9.54
N PHE A 3 -0.49 15.20 -9.04
CA PHE A 3 -0.39 14.88 -7.63
C PHE A 3 1.09 14.53 -7.34
N CYS A 4 1.58 14.78 -6.12
CA CYS A 4 2.88 14.27 -5.64
C CYS A 4 2.83 12.73 -5.43
N VAL A 5 2.41 12.02 -6.47
CA VAL A 5 2.36 10.57 -6.59
C VAL A 5 3.68 10.11 -7.16
N PHE A 6 4.27 9.11 -6.54
CA PHE A 6 5.43 8.41 -7.06
C PHE A 6 5.11 6.93 -7.21
N GLU A 7 5.91 6.22 -7.99
CA GLU A 7 5.81 4.77 -8.12
C GLU A 7 6.60 4.09 -7.00
N SER A 8 5.98 3.12 -6.34
CA SER A 8 6.69 2.22 -5.41
C SER A 8 6.41 0.77 -5.80
N VAL A 9 7.33 -0.13 -5.44
CA VAL A 9 7.13 -1.57 -5.60
C VAL A 9 6.63 -2.14 -4.28
N ILE A 10 5.43 -2.73 -4.30
CA ILE A 10 4.79 -3.34 -3.14
C ILE A 10 4.41 -4.77 -3.51
N ALA A 11 5.04 -5.74 -2.85
CA ALA A 11 4.84 -7.17 -3.11
C ALA A 11 4.96 -7.54 -4.60
N GLY A 12 5.97 -7.04 -5.30
CA GLY A 12 6.19 -7.26 -6.73
C GLY A 12 5.38 -6.38 -7.69
N TYR A 13 4.53 -5.48 -7.20
CA TYR A 13 3.72 -4.60 -8.04
C TYR A 13 4.22 -3.16 -8.02
N THR A 14 4.52 -2.61 -9.19
CA THR A 14 4.74 -1.16 -9.36
C THR A 14 3.40 -0.43 -9.31
N VAL A 15 3.19 0.40 -8.29
CA VAL A 15 1.89 1.05 -8.03
C VAL A 15 2.02 2.55 -7.69
N PRO A 16 1.03 3.37 -8.09
CA PRO A 16 0.97 4.76 -7.69
C PRO A 16 0.81 4.86 -6.16
N THR A 17 1.69 5.65 -5.56
CA THR A 17 1.80 5.80 -4.11
C THR A 17 1.79 7.27 -3.70
N LEU A 18 1.00 7.60 -2.68
CA LEU A 18 0.84 8.98 -2.19
C LEU A 18 1.00 9.06 -0.67
N ASN A 19 1.83 9.98 -0.19
CA ASN A 19 1.77 10.40 1.21
C ASN A 19 0.49 11.23 1.41
N CYS A 20 -0.44 10.70 2.20
CA CYS A 20 -1.78 11.26 2.34
C CYS A 20 -2.27 11.12 3.78
N ASN A 21 -2.90 12.16 4.30
CA ASN A 21 -3.61 12.08 5.57
C ASN A 21 -4.71 11.00 5.49
N TYR A 22 -4.89 10.20 6.55
CA TYR A 22 -5.90 9.14 6.61
C TYR A 22 -7.32 9.61 6.26
N MET A 23 -7.67 10.88 6.50
CA MET A 23 -8.98 11.43 6.16
C MET A 23 -9.25 11.41 4.65
N PHE A 24 -8.22 11.50 3.81
CA PHE A 24 -8.32 11.49 2.34
C PHE A 24 -7.82 10.21 1.69
N ALA A 25 -7.30 9.26 2.49
CA ALA A 25 -6.63 8.05 2.00
C ALA A 25 -7.52 7.19 1.08
N SER A 26 -8.83 7.14 1.36
CA SER A 26 -9.77 6.35 0.57
C SER A 26 -10.06 6.99 -0.78
N ASP A 27 -10.38 8.28 -0.79
CA ASP A 27 -10.74 9.00 -2.02
C ASP A 27 -9.53 9.14 -2.94
N ALA A 28 -8.38 9.54 -2.40
CA ALA A 28 -7.15 9.62 -3.18
C ALA A 28 -6.73 8.24 -3.71
N GLY A 29 -6.81 7.19 -2.89
CA GLY A 29 -6.51 5.83 -3.32
C GLY A 29 -7.43 5.35 -4.45
N ASN A 30 -8.74 5.56 -4.33
CA ASN A 30 -9.70 5.19 -5.37
C ASN A 30 -9.42 5.92 -6.70
N ILE A 31 -9.14 7.22 -6.66
CA ILE A 31 -8.79 8.01 -7.86
C ILE A 31 -7.53 7.45 -8.52
N MET A 32 -6.51 7.09 -7.73
CA MET A 32 -5.24 6.56 -8.25
C MET A 32 -5.30 5.11 -8.74
N ALA A 33 -6.31 4.34 -8.31
CA ALA A 33 -6.41 2.91 -8.62
C ALA A 33 -6.94 2.63 -10.04
N GLU A 34 -7.42 3.65 -10.75
CA GLU A 34 -7.93 3.49 -12.11
C GLU A 34 -6.81 3.07 -13.09
N GLY A 35 -7.05 1.98 -13.82
CA GLY A 35 -6.12 1.49 -14.85
C GLY A 35 -4.85 0.78 -14.35
N VAL A 36 -4.72 0.57 -13.03
CA VAL A 36 -3.59 -0.13 -12.40
C VAL A 36 -4.10 -1.27 -11.50
N PRO A 37 -3.25 -2.25 -11.12
CA PRO A 37 -3.69 -3.36 -10.26
C PRO A 37 -4.29 -2.89 -8.93
N PHE A 38 -3.64 -1.90 -8.30
CA PHE A 38 -4.09 -1.19 -7.12
C PHE A 38 -3.27 0.10 -6.94
N SER A 39 -3.65 0.93 -5.98
CA SER A 39 -2.90 2.10 -5.53
C SER A 39 -2.66 2.05 -4.03
N ALA A 40 -1.69 2.83 -3.57
CA ALA A 40 -1.35 2.95 -2.17
C ALA A 40 -1.38 4.41 -1.70
N THR A 41 -1.97 4.64 -0.54
CA THR A 41 -1.70 5.84 0.26
C THR A 41 -0.96 5.45 1.52
N TYR A 42 -0.17 6.35 2.08
CA TYR A 42 0.44 6.11 3.38
C TYR A 42 0.50 7.36 4.25
N GLN A 43 0.65 7.11 5.54
CA GLN A 43 1.07 8.10 6.52
C GLN A 43 2.10 7.49 7.45
N GLU A 44 2.98 8.32 8.00
CA GLU A 44 3.99 7.90 8.96
C GLU A 44 3.62 8.32 10.37
N THR A 45 3.77 7.41 11.33
CA THR A 45 3.54 7.70 12.75
C THR A 45 4.32 6.71 13.61
N GLY A 46 4.96 7.21 14.66
CA GLY A 46 5.59 6.38 15.70
C GLY A 46 6.62 5.37 15.19
N GLY A 47 7.39 5.70 14.14
CA GLY A 47 8.40 4.81 13.57
C GLY A 47 7.85 3.77 12.57
N TYR A 48 6.58 3.89 12.18
CA TYR A 48 5.94 3.04 11.18
C TYR A 48 5.41 3.86 10.02
N ARG A 49 5.35 3.23 8.85
CA ARG A 49 4.54 3.68 7.73
C ARG A 49 3.28 2.81 7.65
N LYS A 50 2.11 3.43 7.74
CA LYS A 50 0.82 2.76 7.61
C LYS A 50 0.30 2.97 6.19
N TYR A 51 0.11 1.88 5.47
CA TYR A 51 -0.42 1.85 4.11
C TYR A 51 -1.94 1.60 4.10
N SER A 52 -2.63 2.26 3.18
CA SER A 52 -4.01 2.01 2.81
C SER A 52 -4.07 1.75 1.31
N LEU A 53 -4.48 0.54 0.95
CA LEU A 53 -4.53 0.04 -0.41
C LEU A 53 -5.95 0.16 -0.98
N ARG A 54 -6.05 0.53 -2.27
CA ARG A 54 -7.31 0.59 -3.01
C ARG A 54 -7.15 -0.04 -4.38
N SER A 55 -8.14 -0.79 -4.81
CA SER A 55 -8.22 -1.35 -6.16
C SER A 55 -9.63 -1.15 -6.70
N VAL A 56 -9.78 -1.00 -8.01
CA VAL A 56 -11.10 -0.88 -8.62
C VAL A 56 -11.86 -2.22 -8.62
N PRO A 57 -13.20 -2.23 -8.54
CA PRO A 57 -13.99 -3.48 -8.54
C PRO A 57 -13.77 -4.37 -9.78
N ASN A 58 -13.58 -3.74 -10.94
CA ASN A 58 -13.41 -4.42 -12.22
C ASN A 58 -11.96 -4.25 -12.70
N GLY A 59 -11.18 -5.32 -12.67
CA GLY A 59 -9.77 -5.32 -13.11
C GLY A 59 -8.75 -5.07 -12.01
N GLY A 60 -9.18 -4.64 -10.81
CA GLY A 60 -8.31 -4.55 -9.63
C GLY A 60 -8.09 -5.91 -8.96
N ILE A 61 -6.92 -6.07 -8.33
CA ILE A 61 -6.55 -7.30 -7.61
C ILE A 61 -7.12 -7.32 -6.18
N ASP A 62 -7.03 -8.45 -5.50
CA ASP A 62 -7.38 -8.54 -4.08
C ASP A 62 -6.29 -7.91 -3.21
N VAL A 63 -6.51 -6.68 -2.75
CA VAL A 63 -5.55 -5.96 -1.90
C VAL A 63 -5.50 -6.49 -0.46
N SER A 64 -6.47 -7.31 -0.03
CA SER A 64 -6.43 -7.96 1.28
C SER A 64 -5.36 -9.05 1.33
N GLU A 65 -5.13 -9.76 0.22
CA GLU A 65 -4.04 -10.73 0.07
C GLU A 65 -2.68 -10.03 0.11
N ILE A 66 -2.55 -8.85 -0.52
CA ILE A 66 -1.34 -8.02 -0.44
C ILE A 66 -1.08 -7.57 0.99
N ALA A 67 -2.10 -7.02 1.67
CA ALA A 67 -1.96 -6.57 3.05
C ALA A 67 -1.59 -7.70 4.01
N ALA A 68 -2.11 -8.91 3.80
CA ALA A 68 -1.83 -10.08 4.64
C ALA A 68 -0.34 -10.48 4.63
N LYS A 69 0.38 -10.27 3.51
CA LYS A 69 1.83 -10.51 3.42
C LYS A 69 2.65 -9.67 4.41
N PHE A 70 2.11 -8.53 4.84
CA PHE A 70 2.73 -7.62 5.82
C PHE A 70 2.05 -7.70 7.20
N GLY A 71 1.27 -8.75 7.47
CA GLY A 71 0.50 -8.90 8.72
C GLY A 71 -0.69 -7.95 8.85
N GLY A 72 -1.12 -7.33 7.76
CA GLY A 72 -2.31 -6.49 7.67
C GLY A 72 -3.57 -7.27 7.27
N GLY A 73 -4.58 -6.55 6.78
CA GLY A 73 -5.82 -7.15 6.31
C GLY A 73 -6.88 -6.12 5.87
N GLY A 74 -8.05 -6.62 5.51
CA GLY A 74 -9.19 -5.81 5.08
C GLY A 74 -10.11 -6.56 4.14
N HIS A 75 -10.71 -5.84 3.19
CA HIS A 75 -11.56 -6.37 2.14
C HIS A 75 -10.82 -6.42 0.81
N LYS A 76 -11.36 -7.19 -0.13
CA LYS A 76 -10.83 -7.37 -1.49
C LYS A 76 -10.36 -6.08 -2.16
N HIS A 77 -11.09 -4.98 -2.00
CA HIS A 77 -10.79 -3.70 -2.66
C HIS A 77 -10.33 -2.58 -1.72
N ALA A 78 -10.22 -2.86 -0.43
CA ALA A 78 -9.81 -1.90 0.59
C ALA A 78 -9.17 -2.62 1.77
N ALA A 79 -7.85 -2.52 1.85
CA ALA A 79 -7.07 -3.15 2.91
C ALA A 79 -5.93 -2.25 3.36
N GLY A 80 -5.28 -2.61 4.46
CA GLY A 80 -4.15 -1.85 4.96
C GLY A 80 -3.20 -2.69 5.79
N PHE A 81 -1.96 -2.23 5.85
CA PHE A 81 -0.91 -2.82 6.66
C PHE A 81 -0.02 -1.71 7.23
N LYS A 82 0.89 -2.07 8.13
CA LYS A 82 1.95 -1.18 8.59
C LYS A 82 3.27 -1.92 8.54
N ILE A 83 4.34 -1.16 8.30
CA ILE A 83 5.71 -1.67 8.27
C ILE A 83 6.59 -0.67 9.03
N ALA A 84 7.59 -1.14 9.78
CA ALA A 84 8.50 -0.23 10.45
C ALA A 84 9.34 0.54 9.42
N LEU A 85 9.72 1.77 9.73
CA LEU A 85 10.52 2.58 8.79
C LEU A 85 11.88 1.95 8.49
N SER A 86 12.44 1.21 9.45
CA SER A 86 13.68 0.42 9.31
C SER A 86 13.53 -0.80 8.41
N GLU A 87 12.32 -1.10 7.95
CA GLU A 87 11.95 -2.32 7.24
C GLU A 87 11.43 -2.04 5.83
N LEU A 88 11.37 -0.76 5.41
CA LEU A 88 10.81 -0.34 4.13
C LEU A 88 11.51 -0.97 2.91
N GLN A 89 12.77 -1.39 3.05
CA GLN A 89 13.50 -2.12 2.02
C GLN A 89 12.87 -3.48 1.67
N TRP A 90 12.04 -4.06 2.54
CA TRP A 90 11.37 -5.35 2.32
C TRP A 90 9.95 -5.19 1.76
N LEU A 91 9.58 -3.99 1.31
CA LEU A 91 8.26 -3.71 0.75
C LEU A 91 7.99 -4.50 -0.55
N ASP A 92 9.03 -4.79 -1.33
CA ASP A 92 8.92 -5.62 -2.53
C ASP A 92 8.86 -7.12 -2.19
N GLU A 93 9.66 -7.55 -1.21
CA GLU A 93 9.82 -8.95 -0.80
C GLU A 93 9.41 -9.15 0.67
N PRO A 94 8.10 -9.20 0.98
CA PRO A 94 7.60 -9.30 2.36
C PRO A 94 8.06 -10.56 3.11
N GLU A 95 8.50 -11.60 2.40
CA GLU A 95 9.04 -12.84 2.98
C GLU A 95 10.48 -12.68 3.51
N GLY A 96 11.14 -11.54 3.25
CA GLY A 96 12.49 -11.20 3.68
C GLY A 96 12.65 -10.71 5.13
N ALA A 97 11.55 -10.62 5.91
CA ALA A 97 11.57 -10.13 7.29
C ALA A 97 12.15 -11.13 8.33
N SER A 98 12.62 -12.32 7.91
CA SER A 98 13.02 -13.42 8.82
C SER A 98 14.47 -13.40 9.31
N TYR A 99 15.25 -12.35 9.07
CA TYR A 99 16.64 -12.27 9.57
C TYR A 99 16.97 -10.91 10.20
N ALA A 100 16.24 -10.52 11.24
CA ALA A 100 16.84 -9.73 12.31
C ALA A 100 17.50 -10.71 13.29
N LEU A 101 18.82 -10.86 13.18
CA LEU A 101 19.67 -11.50 14.20
C LEU A 101 19.79 -10.60 15.43
#